data_AF-G0MKL6-F1
#
_entry.id   AF-G0MKL6-F1
#
_cell.length_a   1.000
_cell.length_b   1.000
_cell.length_c   1.000
_cell.angle_alpha   90.00
_cell.angle_beta   90.00
_cell.angle_gamma   90.00
#
_symmetry.space_group_name_H-M   'P 1'
#
loop_
_entity.id
_entity.type
_entity.pdbx_description
1 polymer ?
#
loop_
_entity_poly.entity_id
_entity_poly.type
_entity_poly.pdbx_seq_one_letter_code
_entity_poly.pdbx_strand_id
1 'polypeptide(L)'
;MHREESLKPFSRHFPNIFNSLTLDETGEHVICDIPNLPQILKEKFKYEDKILYIPFKTFDQYMTRLEQICIHLNPLGSRAMVYLAAAVSDFVVTELPTHKIASNSEFNLELSVAPKVIEKVVNSFVPKAFIVSFKVPFPNPVTILFAVFQLETDESKLIPKAKAALSKYGHQLVIANMLATRKQKVTLVRKDTEDSEEIVLPVSQSSQTEIESIIIDRVSALHQEFIDHNK
;
A
#
# COMPACT_ATOMS: atom_id res chain seq x y z
N MET A 1 3.08 1.05 -8.58
CA MET A 1 3.28 -0.41 -8.72
C MET A 1 2.15 -1.13 -7.99
N HIS A 2 1.58 -2.21 -8.52
CA HIS A 2 0.40 -2.90 -7.93
C HIS A 2 0.42 -4.41 -8.20
N ARG A 3 -0.28 -5.20 -7.38
CA ARG A 3 -0.40 -6.64 -7.61
C ARG A 3 -1.34 -6.90 -8.79
N GLU A 4 -0.99 -7.85 -9.65
CA GLU A 4 -1.87 -8.29 -10.73
C GLU A 4 -3.24 -8.71 -10.17
N GLU A 5 -4.32 -8.36 -10.88
CA GLU A 5 -5.72 -8.53 -10.46
C GLU A 5 -6.14 -7.79 -9.17
N SER A 6 -5.30 -6.89 -8.63
CA SER A 6 -5.75 -6.02 -7.52
C SER A 6 -6.59 -4.84 -8.02
N LEU A 7 -7.26 -4.20 -7.08
CA LEU A 7 -7.95 -2.93 -7.30
C LEU A 7 -6.98 -1.90 -7.90
N LYS A 8 -7.49 -1.10 -8.86
CA LYS A 8 -6.78 0.00 -9.52
C LYS A 8 -7.54 1.31 -9.30
N PRO A 9 -6.87 2.48 -9.36
CA PRO A 9 -7.53 3.78 -9.34
C PRO A 9 -8.67 3.83 -10.36
N PHE A 10 -9.75 4.54 -10.01
CA PHE A 10 -11.00 4.65 -10.76
C PHE A 10 -11.82 3.35 -10.84
N SER A 11 -11.24 2.25 -11.35
CA SER A 11 -11.97 0.99 -11.57
C SER A 11 -12.35 0.26 -10.29
N ARG A 12 -11.70 0.55 -9.16
CA ARG A 12 -12.00 -0.06 -7.85
C ARG A 12 -13.44 0.12 -7.37
N HIS A 13 -14.14 1.16 -7.86
CA HIS A 13 -15.53 1.41 -7.47
C HIS A 13 -16.51 0.51 -8.20
N PHE A 14 -16.08 -0.18 -9.27
CA PHE A 14 -16.95 -0.92 -10.18
C PHE A 14 -16.42 -2.34 -10.44
N PRO A 15 -16.20 -3.18 -9.40
CA PRO A 15 -15.68 -4.53 -9.59
C PRO A 15 -16.61 -5.42 -10.42
N ASN A 16 -17.93 -5.17 -10.37
CA ASN A 16 -18.96 -5.93 -11.09
C ASN A 16 -19.76 -5.02 -12.03
N ILE A 17 -19.07 -4.21 -12.85
CA ILE A 17 -19.71 -3.20 -13.71
C ILE A 17 -20.84 -3.78 -14.58
N PHE A 18 -20.69 -5.01 -15.07
CA PHE A 18 -21.69 -5.69 -15.91
C PHE A 18 -23.04 -5.91 -15.22
N ASN A 19 -23.09 -5.96 -13.89
CA ASN A 19 -24.36 -6.10 -13.17
C ASN A 19 -25.21 -4.83 -13.20
N SER A 20 -24.61 -3.69 -13.55
CA SER A 20 -25.25 -2.38 -13.64
C SER A 20 -25.41 -1.89 -15.09
N LEU A 21 -25.13 -2.76 -16.05
CA LEU A 21 -25.38 -2.49 -17.47
C LEU A 21 -26.74 -3.06 -17.86
N THR A 22 -27.58 -2.23 -18.46
CA THR A 22 -28.85 -2.61 -19.06
C THR A 22 -28.85 -2.28 -20.55
N LEU A 23 -29.78 -2.85 -21.30
CA LEU A 23 -30.02 -2.47 -22.69
C LEU A 23 -31.14 -1.42 -22.75
N ASP A 24 -31.05 -0.54 -23.72
CA ASP A 24 -32.15 0.35 -24.08
C ASP A 24 -33.33 -0.41 -24.71
N GLU A 25 -34.44 0.28 -24.98
CA GLU A 25 -35.66 -0.34 -25.53
C GLU A 25 -35.45 -0.97 -26.91
N THR A 26 -34.42 -0.54 -27.65
CA THR A 26 -34.07 -1.07 -28.97
C THR A 26 -33.17 -2.30 -28.89
N GLY A 27 -32.47 -2.51 -27.77
CA GLY A 27 -31.46 -3.54 -27.59
C GLY A 27 -30.12 -3.22 -28.25
N GLU A 28 -29.95 -2.02 -28.83
CA GLU A 28 -28.75 -1.62 -29.57
C GLU A 28 -27.76 -0.82 -28.72
N HIS A 29 -28.22 -0.19 -27.63
CA HIS A 29 -27.37 0.64 -26.77
C HIS A 29 -27.31 0.13 -25.34
N VAL A 30 -26.09 0.14 -24.78
CA VAL A 30 -25.86 -0.18 -23.37
C VAL A 30 -26.07 1.07 -22.53
N ILE A 31 -27.00 0.98 -21.58
CA ILE A 31 -27.25 1.98 -20.55
C ILE A 31 -26.49 1.56 -19.29
N CYS A 32 -25.75 2.49 -18.69
CA CYS A 32 -25.01 2.26 -17.46
C CYS A 32 -25.52 3.20 -16.37
N ASP A 33 -26.34 2.67 -15.46
CA ASP A 33 -26.92 3.44 -14.34
C ASP A 33 -26.08 3.27 -13.08
N ILE A 34 -24.85 3.79 -13.14
CA ILE A 34 -23.93 3.77 -12.00
C ILE A 34 -23.74 5.20 -11.47
N PRO A 35 -24.10 5.46 -10.20
CA PRO A 35 -23.92 6.78 -9.62
C PRO A 35 -22.44 7.18 -9.61
N ASN A 36 -22.17 8.46 -9.84
CA ASN A 36 -20.82 9.07 -9.89
C ASN A 36 -19.89 8.57 -11.01
N LEU A 37 -20.32 7.67 -11.90
CA LEU A 37 -19.49 7.20 -13.02
C LEU A 37 -19.01 8.35 -13.94
N PRO A 38 -19.85 9.35 -14.32
CA PRO A 38 -19.37 10.47 -15.13
C PRO A 38 -18.27 11.30 -14.46
N GLN A 39 -18.34 11.48 -13.14
CA GLN A 39 -17.31 12.20 -12.38
C GLN A 39 -16.00 11.40 -12.35
N ILE A 40 -16.08 10.11 -12.06
CA ILE A 40 -14.91 9.22 -12.03
C ILE A 40 -14.25 9.12 -13.42
N LEU A 41 -15.03 9.11 -14.51
CA LEU A 41 -14.49 9.12 -15.87
C LEU A 41 -13.80 10.45 -16.20
N LYS A 42 -14.37 11.59 -15.79
CA LYS A 42 -13.70 12.90 -15.94
C LYS A 42 -12.35 12.93 -15.22
N GLU A 43 -12.29 12.42 -14.00
CA GLU A 43 -11.02 12.33 -13.26
C GLU A 43 -10.05 11.35 -13.92
N LYS A 44 -10.53 10.19 -14.39
CA LYS A 44 -9.70 9.25 -15.14
C LYS A 44 -9.05 9.95 -16.33
N PHE A 45 -9.81 10.59 -17.21
CA PHE A 45 -9.26 11.28 -18.39
C PHE A 45 -8.32 12.42 -18.03
N LYS A 46 -8.52 13.07 -16.88
CA LYS A 46 -7.63 14.15 -16.39
C LYS A 46 -6.25 13.66 -15.95
N TYR A 47 -6.15 12.41 -15.47
CA TYR A 47 -4.93 11.88 -14.85
C TYR A 47 -4.37 10.63 -15.54
N GLU A 48 -4.98 10.16 -16.63
CA GLU A 48 -4.59 8.94 -17.34
C GLU A 48 -3.14 9.00 -17.85
N ASP A 49 -2.70 10.16 -18.35
CA ASP A 49 -1.34 10.43 -18.82
C ASP A 49 -0.31 10.61 -17.68
N LYS A 50 -0.78 10.77 -16.44
CA LYS A 50 0.05 10.99 -15.24
C LYS A 50 0.23 9.74 -14.38
N ILE A 51 -0.39 8.62 -14.77
CA ILE A 51 -0.36 7.37 -13.99
C ILE A 51 0.30 6.26 -14.81
N LEU A 52 1.40 5.73 -14.29
CA LEU A 52 2.07 4.56 -14.85
C LEU A 52 1.74 3.29 -14.06
N TYR A 53 1.09 2.33 -14.72
CA TYR A 53 0.76 1.03 -14.15
C TYR A 53 1.89 0.02 -14.34
N ILE A 54 2.50 -0.39 -13.23
CA ILE A 54 3.52 -1.45 -13.20
C ILE A 54 2.97 -2.61 -12.35
N PRO A 55 2.49 -3.71 -12.98
CA PRO A 55 1.95 -4.86 -12.25
C PRO A 55 3.07 -5.76 -11.69
N PHE A 56 2.82 -6.54 -10.64
CA PHE A 56 3.69 -7.62 -10.18
C PHE A 56 2.86 -8.79 -9.65
N LYS A 57 3.43 -9.99 -9.65
CA LYS A 57 2.76 -11.20 -9.13
C LYS A 57 3.54 -11.88 -8.02
N THR A 58 4.86 -11.97 -8.17
CA THR A 58 5.74 -12.66 -7.21
C THR A 58 6.52 -11.67 -6.35
N PHE A 59 7.07 -12.18 -5.24
CA PHE A 59 7.96 -11.41 -4.37
C PHE A 59 9.18 -10.89 -5.14
N ASP A 60 9.83 -11.74 -5.95
CA ASP A 60 11.02 -11.34 -6.72
C ASP A 60 10.70 -10.23 -7.73
N GLN A 61 9.56 -10.34 -8.42
CA GLN A 61 9.10 -9.28 -9.32
C GLN A 61 8.86 -7.97 -8.59
N TYR A 62 8.26 -8.02 -7.39
CA TYR A 62 8.08 -6.84 -6.55
C TYR A 62 9.43 -6.20 -6.19
N MET A 63 10.39 -7.02 -5.75
CA MET A 63 11.72 -6.56 -5.35
C MET A 63 12.48 -5.90 -6.48
N THR A 64 12.64 -6.60 -7.61
CA THR A 64 13.40 -6.08 -8.76
C THR A 64 12.75 -4.83 -9.33
N ARG A 65 11.43 -4.80 -9.47
CA ARG A 65 10.73 -3.62 -10.02
C ARG A 65 10.82 -2.43 -9.08
N LEU A 66 10.66 -2.64 -7.77
CA LEU A 66 10.78 -1.55 -6.79
C LEU A 66 12.18 -0.94 -6.81
N GLU A 67 13.22 -1.77 -6.85
CA GLU A 67 14.61 -1.33 -6.95
C GLU A 67 14.81 -0.45 -8.19
N GLN A 68 14.41 -0.93 -9.38
CA GLN A 68 14.57 -0.17 -10.62
C GLN A 68 13.81 1.17 -10.58
N ILE A 69 12.56 1.16 -10.09
CA ILE A 69 11.77 2.39 -9.94
C ILE A 69 12.48 3.38 -9.01
N CYS A 70 12.96 2.91 -7.85
CA CYS A 70 13.63 3.76 -6.88
C CYS A 70 14.92 4.36 -7.47
N ILE A 71 15.76 3.55 -8.13
CA ILE A 71 16.98 4.06 -8.80
C ILE A 71 16.65 5.20 -9.78
N HIS A 72 15.57 5.07 -10.55
CA HIS A 72 15.13 6.13 -11.48
C HIS A 72 14.48 7.34 -10.79
N LEU A 73 13.94 7.18 -9.59
CA LEU A 73 13.41 8.29 -8.79
C LEU A 73 14.50 9.05 -8.03
N ASN A 74 15.65 8.43 -7.77
CA ASN A 74 16.74 9.01 -6.97
C ASN A 74 17.20 10.41 -7.42
N PRO A 75 17.31 10.73 -8.74
CA PRO A 75 17.67 12.08 -9.19
C PRO A 75 16.67 13.18 -8.80
N LEU A 76 15.41 12.82 -8.47
CA LEU A 76 14.40 13.80 -8.02
C LEU A 76 14.64 14.28 -6.59
N GLY A 77 15.44 13.55 -5.79
CA GLY A 77 15.79 13.90 -4.42
C GLY A 77 14.55 14.06 -3.53
N SER A 78 14.49 15.16 -2.77
CA SER A 78 13.41 15.46 -1.83
C SER A 78 12.03 15.60 -2.48
N ARG A 79 11.99 15.83 -3.81
CA ARG A 79 10.74 15.91 -4.57
C ARG A 79 10.10 14.54 -4.84
N ALA A 80 10.85 13.45 -4.72
CA ALA A 80 10.27 12.11 -4.85
C ALA A 80 9.62 11.68 -3.53
N MET A 81 8.44 11.06 -3.64
CA MET A 81 7.79 10.34 -2.56
C MET A 81 7.70 8.86 -2.92
N VAL A 82 8.03 7.99 -1.96
CA VAL A 82 7.82 6.54 -2.07
C VAL A 82 6.80 6.09 -1.02
N TYR A 83 5.60 5.76 -1.47
CA TYR A 83 4.48 5.35 -0.63
C TYR A 83 4.31 3.81 -0.66
N LEU A 84 4.86 3.14 0.35
CA LEU A 84 4.93 1.67 0.44
C LEU A 84 3.71 1.08 1.17
N ALA A 85 2.60 0.91 0.44
CA ALA A 85 1.35 0.33 0.95
C ALA A 85 1.12 -1.15 0.56
N ALA A 86 2.07 -1.79 -0.13
CA ALA A 86 1.95 -3.18 -0.51
C ALA A 86 2.11 -4.11 0.71
N ALA A 87 1.24 -5.11 0.83
CA ALA A 87 1.43 -6.21 1.75
C ALA A 87 2.48 -7.19 1.19
N VAL A 88 3.73 -7.03 1.63
CA VAL A 88 4.88 -7.84 1.17
C VAL A 88 5.05 -9.04 2.10
N SER A 89 5.32 -10.22 1.54
CA SER A 89 5.58 -11.43 2.33
C SER A 89 6.80 -11.25 3.25
N ASP A 90 6.64 -11.57 4.52
CA ASP A 90 7.76 -11.61 5.49
C ASP A 90 8.64 -12.85 5.36
N PHE A 91 8.14 -13.88 4.65
CA PHE A 91 8.79 -15.15 4.47
C PHE A 91 8.75 -15.57 2.99
N VAL A 92 9.82 -16.24 2.55
CA VAL A 92 9.97 -16.80 1.21
C VAL A 92 10.34 -18.27 1.30
N VAL A 93 9.98 -19.04 0.28
CA VAL A 93 10.32 -20.47 0.22
C VAL A 93 11.82 -20.61 0.03
N THR A 94 12.48 -21.40 0.88
CA THR A 94 13.94 -21.59 0.85
C THR A 94 14.39 -22.32 -0.41
N GLU A 95 13.66 -23.39 -0.79
CA GLU A 95 13.92 -24.16 -1.99
C GLU A 95 12.63 -24.30 -2.80
N LEU A 96 12.62 -23.79 -4.04
CA LEU A 96 11.48 -23.92 -4.93
C LEU A 96 11.55 -25.28 -5.63
N PRO A 97 10.66 -26.25 -5.33
CA PRO A 97 10.64 -27.50 -6.05
C PRO A 97 10.26 -27.25 -7.52
N THR A 98 10.97 -27.90 -8.43
CA THR A 98 10.75 -27.77 -9.88
C THR A 98 9.48 -28.46 -10.36
N HIS A 99 8.96 -29.40 -9.57
CA HIS A 99 7.77 -30.19 -9.88
C HIS A 99 6.73 -30.08 -8.78
N LYS A 100 5.48 -30.37 -9.15
CA LYS A 100 4.36 -30.45 -8.19
C LYS A 100 4.71 -31.44 -7.10
N ILE A 101 4.63 -30.98 -5.85
CA ILE A 101 4.85 -31.82 -4.66
C ILE A 101 3.75 -32.88 -4.59
N ALA A 102 4.14 -34.15 -4.44
CA ALA A 102 3.21 -35.26 -4.42
C ALA A 102 2.42 -35.29 -3.10
N SER A 103 1.13 -35.62 -3.18
CA SER A 103 0.18 -35.55 -2.05
C SER A 103 0.10 -36.83 -1.21
N ASN A 104 1.10 -37.69 -1.32
CA ASN A 104 1.12 -39.04 -0.74
C ASN A 104 2.05 -39.18 0.48
N SER A 105 2.69 -38.10 0.93
CA SER A 105 3.54 -38.06 2.13
C SER A 105 3.23 -36.84 2.98
N GLU A 106 3.73 -36.84 4.23
CA GLU A 106 3.72 -35.65 5.08
C GLU A 106 4.44 -34.48 4.37
N PHE A 107 3.84 -33.29 4.45
CA PHE A 107 4.32 -32.09 3.77
C PHE A 107 4.92 -31.11 4.78
N ASN A 108 6.23 -30.90 4.66
CA ASN A 108 6.95 -29.88 5.40
C ASN A 108 7.38 -28.76 4.45
N LEU A 109 6.90 -27.54 4.70
CA LEU A 109 7.30 -26.35 3.94
C LEU A 109 8.26 -25.51 4.77
N GLU A 110 9.52 -25.49 4.39
CA GLU A 110 10.52 -24.63 5.02
C GLU A 110 10.48 -23.22 4.41
N LEU A 111 10.40 -22.23 5.28
CA LEU A 111 10.33 -20.82 4.93
C LEU A 111 11.48 -20.07 5.57
N SER A 112 12.15 -19.22 4.80
CA SER A 112 13.18 -18.31 5.26
C SER A 112 12.65 -16.88 5.38
N VAL A 113 13.28 -16.05 6.20
CA VAL A 113 12.90 -14.65 6.36
C VAL A 113 13.20 -13.88 5.08
N ALA A 114 12.21 -13.17 4.56
CA ALA A 114 12.35 -12.35 3.37
C ALA A 114 13.32 -11.17 3.62
N PRO A 115 14.15 -10.80 2.63
CA PRO A 115 15.00 -9.62 2.71
C PRO A 115 14.20 -8.34 3.04
N LYS A 116 14.67 -7.55 4.00
CA LYS A 116 13.98 -6.33 4.42
C LYS A 116 14.18 -5.21 3.41
N VAL A 117 13.17 -5.02 2.58
CA VAL A 117 13.17 -4.11 1.42
C VAL A 117 13.30 -2.64 1.80
N ILE A 118 12.62 -2.24 2.88
CA ILE A 118 12.55 -0.83 3.31
C ILE A 118 13.95 -0.30 3.61
N GLU A 119 14.79 -1.11 4.25
CA GLU A 119 16.16 -0.74 4.58
C GLU A 119 16.99 -0.42 3.32
N LYS A 120 16.88 -1.25 2.27
CA LYS A 120 17.56 -1.00 0.99
C LYS A 120 17.00 0.23 0.27
N VAL A 121 15.69 0.44 0.33
CA VAL A 121 15.05 1.63 -0.27
C VAL A 121 15.58 2.91 0.39
N VAL A 122 15.59 2.96 1.72
CA VAL A 122 16.03 4.13 2.49
C VAL A 122 17.53 4.35 2.37
N ASN A 123 18.35 3.29 2.48
CA ASN A 123 19.81 3.48 2.60
C ASN A 123 20.53 3.46 1.24
N SER A 124 19.96 2.83 0.22
CA SER A 124 20.69 2.55 -1.03
C SER A 124 19.97 3.09 -2.28
N PHE A 125 18.66 2.87 -2.41
CA PHE A 125 17.98 3.16 -3.68
C PHE A 125 17.56 4.63 -3.81
N VAL A 126 16.99 5.24 -2.76
CA VAL A 126 16.45 6.62 -2.78
C VAL A 126 16.62 7.35 -1.44
N PRO A 127 17.87 7.56 -0.96
CA PRO A 127 18.12 8.11 0.37
C PRO A 127 17.62 9.54 0.61
N LYS A 128 17.40 10.30 -0.47
CA LYS A 128 16.92 11.68 -0.39
C LYS A 128 15.41 11.83 -0.58
N ALA A 129 14.69 10.75 -0.87
CA ALA A 129 13.25 10.79 -1.10
C ALA A 129 12.47 10.80 0.23
N PHE A 130 11.22 11.25 0.15
CA PHE A 130 10.27 11.14 1.26
C PHE A 130 9.65 9.74 1.27
N ILE A 131 9.98 8.93 2.26
CA ILE A 131 9.58 7.52 2.33
C ILE A 131 8.48 7.37 3.38
N VAL A 132 7.32 6.92 2.91
CA VAL A 132 6.15 6.59 3.72
C VAL A 132 5.97 5.09 3.70
N SER A 133 5.94 4.47 4.88
CA SER A 133 5.71 3.03 5.00
C SER A 133 4.44 2.70 5.77
N PHE A 134 3.78 1.62 5.37
CA PHE A 134 2.73 1.00 6.16
C PHE A 134 3.38 -0.07 7.02
N LYS A 135 3.33 0.11 8.34
CA LYS A 135 3.90 -0.88 9.25
C LYS A 135 2.82 -1.66 9.95
N VAL A 136 2.93 -2.97 9.78
CA VAL A 136 2.25 -3.97 10.59
C VAL A 136 3.29 -4.98 11.05
N PRO A 137 3.47 -5.18 12.36
CA PRO A 137 4.42 -6.19 12.86
C PRO A 137 3.76 -7.40 13.50
N PHE A 138 4.08 -8.59 13.00
CA PHE A 138 3.81 -9.84 13.71
C PHE A 138 4.46 -9.87 15.12
N PRO A 139 3.81 -10.43 16.15
CA PRO A 139 4.43 -10.75 17.42
C PRO A 139 5.07 -12.15 17.34
N ASN A 140 6.40 -12.23 17.38
CA ASN A 140 7.19 -13.46 17.59
C ASN A 140 7.08 -14.58 16.51
N PRO A 141 8.15 -15.36 16.29
CA PRO A 141 8.19 -16.38 15.24
C PRO A 141 7.61 -17.70 15.73
N VAL A 142 6.35 -17.75 16.16
CA VAL A 142 5.67 -19.04 16.38
C VAL A 142 4.19 -18.90 16.04
N THR A 143 3.73 -19.79 15.15
CA THR A 143 2.35 -20.01 14.66
C THR A 143 2.07 -19.43 13.28
N ILE A 144 2.24 -20.34 12.32
CA ILE A 144 1.91 -20.22 10.90
C ILE A 144 0.38 -20.21 10.75
N LEU A 145 -0.19 -19.10 10.28
CA LEU A 145 -1.44 -19.11 9.52
C LEU A 145 -1.41 -17.99 8.47
N PHE A 146 -1.21 -18.41 7.23
CA PHE A 146 -1.49 -17.74 5.96
C PHE A 146 -1.44 -16.20 5.92
N ALA A 147 -0.34 -15.70 5.35
CA ALA A 147 -0.15 -14.30 4.98
C ALA A 147 -1.12 -13.87 3.86
N VAL A 148 -2.15 -13.07 4.22
CA VAL A 148 -2.74 -12.02 3.35
C VAL A 148 -3.30 -10.95 4.30
N PHE A 149 -2.77 -9.72 4.24
CA PHE A 149 -3.06 -8.59 5.14
C PHE A 149 -2.69 -8.83 6.61
N GLN A 150 -1.39 -8.75 6.92
CA GLN A 150 -1.03 -8.37 8.28
C GLN A 150 -1.43 -6.90 8.44
N LEU A 151 -2.50 -6.64 9.20
CA LEU A 151 -2.87 -5.37 9.85
C LEU A 151 -2.94 -5.65 11.36
N GLU A 152 -2.50 -4.72 12.22
CA GLU A 152 -2.37 -5.01 13.67
C GLU A 152 -3.73 -5.38 14.27
N THR A 153 -3.71 -6.29 15.25
CA THR A 153 -4.88 -6.72 16.03
C THR A 153 -4.82 -6.26 17.49
N ASP A 154 -3.70 -5.69 17.94
CA ASP A 154 -3.48 -5.23 19.31
C ASP A 154 -3.07 -3.75 19.33
N GLU A 155 -3.98 -2.91 19.82
CA GLU A 155 -3.84 -1.44 19.86
C GLU A 155 -2.65 -1.01 20.73
N SER A 156 -2.32 -1.77 21.77
CA SER A 156 -1.21 -1.47 22.69
C SER A 156 0.17 -1.60 22.03
N LYS A 157 0.26 -2.37 20.94
CA LYS A 157 1.53 -2.64 20.24
C LYS A 157 1.75 -1.76 19.02
N LEU A 158 0.69 -1.15 18.48
CA LEU A 158 0.73 -0.40 17.22
C LEU A 158 1.78 0.73 17.23
N ILE A 159 1.70 1.63 18.21
CA ILE A 159 2.58 2.82 18.29
C ILE A 159 4.02 2.47 18.66
N PRO A 160 4.31 1.66 19.71
CA PRO A 160 5.68 1.29 20.05
C PRO A 160 6.43 0.66 18.88
N LYS A 161 5.74 -0.16 18.08
CA LYS A 161 6.37 -0.82 16.94
C LYS A 161 6.51 0.09 15.71
N ALA A 162 5.58 1.01 15.49
CA ALA A 162 5.74 2.06 14.47
C ALA A 162 6.99 2.90 14.75
N LYS A 163 7.19 3.32 16.01
CA LYS A 163 8.40 3.99 16.47
C LYS A 163 9.66 3.13 16.26
N ALA A 164 9.61 1.85 16.64
CA ALA A 164 10.72 0.93 16.41
C ALA A 164 11.08 0.77 14.92
N ALA A 165 10.10 0.80 14.02
CA ALA A 165 10.33 0.74 12.58
C ALA A 165 10.99 2.02 12.04
N LEU A 166 10.58 3.19 12.52
CA LEU A 166 11.23 4.46 12.20
C LEU A 166 12.70 4.45 12.64
N SER A 167 12.99 4.02 13.87
CA SER A 167 14.35 3.93 14.39
C SER A 167 15.20 2.91 13.63
N LYS A 168 14.61 1.76 13.26
CA LYS A 168 15.33 0.68 12.56
C LYS A 168 15.65 1.02 11.12
N TYR A 169 14.69 1.56 10.37
CA TYR A 169 14.82 1.73 8.92
C TYR A 169 15.10 3.17 8.50
N GLY A 170 14.91 4.15 9.38
CA GLY A 170 15.29 5.54 9.15
C GLY A 170 14.37 6.38 8.26
N HIS A 171 13.24 5.83 7.79
CA HIS A 171 12.25 6.55 6.96
C HIS A 171 11.49 7.62 7.76
N GLN A 172 10.78 8.50 7.05
CA GLN A 172 10.23 9.75 7.61
C GLN A 172 8.88 9.54 8.31
N LEU A 173 8.02 8.69 7.74
CA LEU A 173 6.64 8.53 8.19
C LEU A 173 6.19 7.06 8.17
N VAL A 174 5.56 6.62 9.26
CA VAL A 174 4.81 5.37 9.33
C VAL A 174 3.32 5.68 9.42
N ILE A 175 2.53 5.07 8.55
CA ILE A 175 1.07 5.05 8.66
C ILE A 175 0.69 3.73 9.33
N ALA A 176 0.19 3.83 10.55
CA ALA A 176 -0.17 2.70 11.40
C ALA A 176 -1.70 2.57 11.42
N ASN A 177 -2.23 1.38 11.16
CA ASN A 177 -3.66 1.14 11.16
C ASN A 177 -4.02 -0.28 11.62
N MET A 178 -5.21 -0.39 12.21
CA MET A 178 -5.76 -1.68 12.66
C MET A 178 -6.62 -2.29 11.56
N LEU A 179 -6.66 -3.62 11.45
CA LEU A 179 -7.43 -4.30 10.39
C LEU A 179 -8.91 -3.93 10.43
N ALA A 180 -9.47 -3.95 11.63
CA ALA A 180 -10.89 -3.72 11.88
C ALA A 180 -11.32 -2.29 11.52
N THR A 181 -10.45 -1.30 11.76
CA THR A 181 -10.78 0.12 11.61
C THR A 181 -10.01 0.82 10.48
N ARG A 182 -9.33 0.08 9.59
CA ARG A 182 -8.46 0.64 8.54
C ARG A 182 -9.11 1.68 7.62
N LYS A 183 -10.44 1.62 7.45
CA LYS A 183 -11.23 2.56 6.64
C LYS A 183 -11.73 3.78 7.42
N GLN A 184 -11.56 3.77 8.74
CA GLN A 184 -12.17 4.72 9.68
C GLN A 184 -11.13 5.45 10.52
N LYS A 185 -10.01 4.81 10.84
CA LYS A 185 -8.98 5.35 11.70
C LYS A 185 -7.59 4.89 11.25
N VAL A 186 -6.67 5.85 11.18
CA VAL A 186 -5.24 5.60 11.05
C VAL A 186 -4.46 6.51 11.98
N THR A 187 -3.24 6.10 12.33
CA THR A 187 -2.34 6.87 13.16
C THR A 187 -1.04 7.12 12.41
N LEU A 188 -0.68 8.38 12.25
CA LEU A 188 0.57 8.82 11.67
C LEU A 188 1.63 8.89 12.76
N VAL A 189 2.75 8.22 12.55
CA VAL A 189 3.90 8.25 13.45
C VAL A 189 5.09 8.78 12.66
N ARG A 190 5.65 9.91 13.11
CA ARG A 190 6.75 10.60 12.44
C ARG A 190 8.07 10.36 13.17
N LYS A 191 9.17 10.56 12.47
CA LYS A 191 10.53 10.45 13.04
C LYS A 191 10.94 11.67 13.87
N ASP A 192 10.43 12.84 13.51
CA ASP A 192 10.81 14.15 14.07
C ASP A 192 9.98 14.57 15.29
N THR A 193 8.87 13.88 15.56
CA THR A 193 8.00 14.13 16.71
C THR A 193 7.81 12.87 17.55
N GLU A 194 7.77 13.02 18.88
CA GLU A 194 7.40 11.91 19.76
C GLU A 194 5.90 11.61 19.72
N ASP A 195 5.09 12.63 19.41
CA ASP A 195 3.65 12.51 19.33
C ASP A 195 3.21 11.83 18.03
N SER A 196 2.23 10.95 18.17
CA SER A 196 1.52 10.34 17.06
C SER A 196 0.24 11.12 16.75
N GLU A 197 -0.02 11.36 15.48
CA GLU A 197 -1.20 12.10 15.01
C GLU A 197 -2.28 11.11 14.57
N GLU A 198 -3.47 11.20 15.16
CA GLU A 198 -4.59 10.33 14.83
C GLU A 198 -5.51 10.97 13.79
N ILE A 199 -5.80 10.24 12.72
CA ILE A 199 -6.75 10.62 11.68
C ILE A 199 -7.97 9.69 11.80
N VAL A 200 -9.13 10.29 12.07
CA VAL A 200 -10.41 9.59 12.15
C VAL A 200 -11.35 10.17 11.10
N LEU A 201 -12.01 9.28 10.35
CA LEU A 201 -13.04 9.66 9.40
C LEU A 201 -14.28 10.17 10.18
N PRO A 202 -14.73 11.42 9.98
CA PRO A 202 -15.87 11.96 10.72
C PRO A 202 -17.16 11.22 10.35
N VAL A 203 -17.94 10.81 11.34
CA VAL A 203 -19.24 10.12 11.15
C VAL A 203 -20.27 11.01 10.40
N SER A 204 -20.05 12.33 10.39
CA SER A 204 -20.93 13.33 9.81
C SER A 204 -20.69 13.62 8.31
N GLN A 205 -19.60 13.13 7.71
CA GLN A 205 -19.36 13.34 6.29
C GLN A 205 -20.10 12.29 5.47
N SER A 206 -20.80 12.77 4.43
CA SER A 206 -21.54 12.01 3.42
C SER A 206 -20.80 10.73 3.02
N SER A 207 -21.55 9.68 2.68
CA SER A 207 -21.14 8.34 2.25
C SER A 207 -20.11 8.24 1.10
N GLN A 208 -19.55 9.35 0.65
CA GLN A 208 -18.61 9.48 -0.46
C GLN A 208 -17.19 9.88 -0.04
N THR A 209 -16.94 10.34 1.19
CA THR A 209 -15.57 10.71 1.62
C THR A 209 -14.85 9.50 2.20
N GLU A 210 -13.68 9.19 1.65
CA GLU A 210 -12.84 8.08 2.10
C GLU A 210 -11.67 8.59 2.93
N ILE A 211 -11.21 7.78 3.89
CA ILE A 211 -10.10 8.15 4.79
C ILE A 211 -8.81 8.47 4.03
N GLU A 212 -8.61 7.85 2.86
CA GLU A 212 -7.49 8.09 1.98
C GLU A 212 -7.39 9.57 1.56
N SER A 213 -8.50 10.29 1.41
CA SER A 213 -8.46 11.73 1.10
C SER A 213 -7.77 12.54 2.20
N ILE A 214 -8.16 12.31 3.46
CA ILE A 214 -7.60 12.97 4.64
C ILE A 214 -6.12 12.58 4.83
N ILE A 215 -5.79 11.30 4.61
CA ILE A 215 -4.41 10.82 4.66
C ILE A 215 -3.55 11.52 3.62
N ILE A 216 -3.99 11.58 2.36
CA ILE A 216 -3.21 12.16 1.27
C ILE A 216 -3.04 13.67 1.45
N ASP A 217 -4.06 14.39 1.93
CA ASP A 217 -3.93 15.82 2.24
C ASP A 217 -2.85 16.06 3.30
N ARG A 218 -2.88 15.27 4.38
CA ARG A 218 -1.89 15.39 5.45
C ARG A 218 -0.49 14.98 4.99
N VAL A 219 -0.35 13.84 4.31
CA VAL A 219 0.93 13.34 3.79
C VAL A 219 1.54 14.32 2.78
N SER A 220 0.72 14.97 1.95
CA SER A 220 1.17 15.99 1.00
C SER A 220 1.72 17.23 1.71
N ALA A 221 1.06 17.70 2.77
CA ALA A 221 1.57 18.79 3.60
C ALA A 221 2.93 18.44 4.23
N LEU A 222 3.06 17.23 4.79
CA LEU A 222 4.33 16.74 5.36
C LEU A 222 5.43 16.61 4.31
N HIS A 223 5.09 16.20 3.08
CA HIS A 223 6.06 16.15 1.99
C HIS A 223 6.50 17.53 1.56
N GLN A 224 5.60 18.52 1.54
CA GLN A 224 5.94 19.90 1.25
C GLN A 224 6.90 20.47 2.32
N GLU A 225 6.61 20.23 3.60
CA GLU A 225 7.52 20.54 4.71
C GLU A 225 8.89 19.89 4.45
N PHE A 226 8.93 18.60 4.11
CA PHE A 226 10.18 17.88 3.83
C PHE A 226 10.95 18.47 2.65
N ILE A 227 10.28 18.85 1.57
CA ILE A 227 10.89 19.51 0.41
C ILE A 227 11.53 20.83 0.86
N ASP A 228 10.81 21.64 1.62
CA ASP A 228 11.29 22.96 2.03
C ASP A 228 12.49 22.89 2.99
N HIS A 229 12.57 21.87 3.85
CA HIS A 229 13.74 21.63 4.70
C HIS A 229 14.96 21.06 3.95
N ASN A 230 14.76 20.45 2.76
CA ASN A 230 15.81 19.79 1.97
C ASN A 230 16.03 20.44 0.60
N LYS A 231 15.67 21.74 0.48
CA LYS A 231 15.96 22.58 -0.68
C LYS A 231 17.44 22.95 -0.77
#